data_AF-A0A7V9NUN0-F1
#
_entry.id   AF-A0A7V9NUN0-F1
#
_cell.length_a   1.000
_cell.length_b   1.000
_cell.length_c   1.000
_cell.angle_alpha   90.00
_cell.angle_beta   90.00
_cell.angle_gamma   90.00
#
_symmetry.space_group_name_H-M   'P 1'
#
loop_
_entity.id
_entity.type
_entity.pdbx_description
1 polymer ?
#
loop_
_entity_poly.entity_id
_entity_poly.type
_entity_poly.pdbx_seq_one_letter_code
_entity_poly.pdbx_strand_id
1 'polypeptide(L)'
;LHVGEDPAAPVALDLTFTARTPHYALRRGSMKAGAETIWDQSHMIQSGWFNGTLVHQGNTIEVKDWWGQRDHSWGIRDHARCPMWMWLAIQLPDGMIGVWNWELPDGTLVFRDGAFCPANGGDPVPIKTFTYDLNWIDGSGSSVSYERDGEAVTGMAGHVDFEFENGQTVGIDATGRWAQRYGPVGGGLNEMTVQTDDGRVGTAIYECTGAYHHHFFPIARAEKLPPNG
;
A
#
# COMPACT_ATOMS: atom_id res chain seq x y z
N LEU A 1 -14.73 8.79 -12.25
CA LEU A 1 -13.58 9.69 -12.03
C LEU A 1 -13.42 10.51 -13.29
N HIS A 2 -13.67 11.81 -13.20
CA HIS A 2 -13.46 12.74 -14.31
C HIS A 2 -12.35 13.72 -13.92
N VAL A 3 -11.25 13.70 -14.65
CA VAL A 3 -10.11 14.60 -14.48
C VAL A 3 -9.87 15.24 -15.84
N GLY A 4 -9.99 16.57 -15.91
CA GLY A 4 -9.66 17.32 -17.12
C GLY A 4 -8.15 17.45 -17.32
N GLU A 5 -7.73 17.88 -18.50
CA GLU A 5 -6.31 18.12 -18.77
C GLU A 5 -5.75 19.23 -17.88
N ASP A 6 -4.55 18.99 -17.33
CA ASP A 6 -3.74 19.99 -16.64
C ASP A 6 -2.45 20.22 -17.44
N PRO A 7 -2.10 21.46 -17.82
CA PRO A 7 -0.82 21.75 -18.49
C PRO A 7 0.42 21.30 -17.72
N ALA A 8 0.36 21.23 -16.38
CA ALA A 8 1.44 20.76 -15.53
C ALA A 8 1.52 19.22 -15.43
N ALA A 9 0.44 18.52 -15.75
CA ALA A 9 0.36 17.07 -15.76
C ALA A 9 -0.59 16.65 -16.90
N PRO A 10 -0.09 16.38 -18.12
CA PRO A 10 -0.91 16.21 -19.33
C PRO A 10 -1.61 14.85 -19.35
N VAL A 11 -2.48 14.63 -18.36
CA VAL A 11 -3.29 13.46 -18.12
C VAL A 11 -4.74 13.92 -17.98
N ALA A 12 -5.65 13.28 -18.71
CA ALA A 12 -7.08 13.37 -18.48
C ALA A 12 -7.67 11.97 -18.31
N LEU A 13 -8.68 11.84 -17.47
CA LEU A 13 -9.32 10.58 -17.12
C LEU A 13 -10.83 10.73 -17.22
N ASP A 14 -11.48 9.80 -17.91
CA ASP A 14 -12.91 9.56 -17.80
C ASP A 14 -13.12 8.08 -17.55
N LEU A 15 -13.17 7.71 -16.27
CA LEU A 15 -13.20 6.31 -15.84
C LEU A 15 -14.39 6.03 -14.93
N THR A 16 -15.08 4.93 -15.20
CA THR A 16 -16.08 4.34 -14.32
C THR A 16 -15.46 3.24 -13.48
N PHE A 17 -15.69 3.30 -12.17
CA PHE A 17 -15.34 2.23 -11.24
C PHE A 17 -16.55 1.33 -11.02
N THR A 18 -16.40 0.02 -11.26
CA THR A 18 -17.40 -1.00 -10.92
C THR A 18 -16.82 -1.91 -9.85
N ALA A 19 -17.50 -2.03 -8.71
CA ALA A 19 -17.05 -2.90 -7.63
C ALA A 19 -16.94 -4.35 -8.09
N ARG A 20 -15.84 -5.00 -7.73
CA ARG A 20 -15.54 -6.42 -8.03
C ARG A 20 -15.67 -7.28 -6.77
N THR A 21 -15.36 -6.71 -5.61
CA THR A 21 -15.46 -7.38 -4.30
C THR A 21 -16.40 -6.59 -3.39
N PRO A 22 -16.87 -7.17 -2.27
CA PRO A 22 -17.38 -6.35 -1.17
C PRO A 22 -16.31 -5.37 -0.69
N HIS A 23 -16.76 -4.28 -0.08
CA HIS A 23 -15.85 -3.36 0.60
C HIS A 23 -15.45 -3.94 1.96
N TYR A 24 -14.26 -3.60 2.44
CA TYR A 24 -13.83 -3.91 3.80
C TYR A 24 -13.57 -2.62 4.56
N ALA A 25 -14.27 -2.45 5.68
CA ALA A 25 -14.04 -1.35 6.61
C ALA A 25 -13.05 -1.84 7.68
N LEU A 26 -11.85 -1.29 7.68
CA LEU A 26 -10.84 -1.59 8.68
C LEU A 26 -11.32 -1.05 10.03
N ARG A 27 -10.88 -1.70 11.11
CA ARG A 27 -11.02 -1.18 12.47
C ARG A 27 -10.41 0.21 12.54
N ARG A 28 -10.98 1.04 13.40
CA ARG A 28 -10.42 2.35 13.70
C ARG A 28 -9.11 2.16 14.46
N GLY A 29 -8.03 2.72 13.93
CA GLY A 29 -6.73 2.71 14.58
C GLY A 29 -6.41 4.05 15.22
N SER A 30 -5.55 4.05 16.24
CA SER A 30 -5.09 5.29 16.89
C SER A 30 -3.66 5.18 17.41
N MET A 31 -2.94 6.29 17.44
CA MET A 31 -1.60 6.42 17.98
C MET A 31 -1.43 7.78 18.67
N LYS A 32 -0.63 7.80 19.74
CA LYS A 32 -0.26 9.02 20.46
C LYS A 32 1.24 9.25 20.44
N ALA A 33 1.63 10.51 20.54
CA ALA A 33 2.98 10.93 20.91
C ALA A 33 2.89 11.68 22.24
N GLY A 34 3.29 11.02 23.33
CA GLY A 34 3.01 11.52 24.68
C GLY A 34 1.50 11.66 24.93
N ALA A 35 1.04 12.88 25.19
CA ALA A 35 -0.38 13.18 25.45
C ALA A 35 -1.20 13.48 24.18
N GLU A 36 -0.54 13.74 23.05
CA GLU A 36 -1.18 14.18 21.80
C GLU A 36 -1.60 12.99 20.94
N THR A 37 -2.83 13.01 20.40
CA THR A 37 -3.26 12.08 19.36
C THR A 37 -2.71 12.54 18.01
N ILE A 38 -1.80 11.76 17.43
CA ILE A 38 -1.19 12.07 16.12
C ILE A 38 -1.84 11.30 14.97
N TRP A 39 -2.51 10.20 15.30
CA TRP A 39 -3.25 9.39 14.35
C TRP A 39 -4.50 8.83 15.01
N ASP A 40 -5.65 8.99 14.36
CA ASP A 40 -6.92 8.42 14.76
C ASP A 40 -7.82 8.35 13.53
N GLN A 41 -7.85 7.19 12.87
CA GLN A 41 -8.31 7.06 11.49
C GLN A 41 -9.21 5.84 11.30
N SER A 42 -10.24 6.03 10.49
CA SER A 42 -11.00 4.96 9.86
C SER A 42 -10.60 4.83 8.39
N HIS A 43 -10.64 3.61 7.87
CA HIS A 43 -10.30 3.30 6.49
C HIS A 43 -11.25 2.28 5.88
N MET A 44 -11.60 2.47 4.62
CA MET A 44 -12.27 1.47 3.80
C MET A 44 -11.45 1.20 2.54
N ILE A 45 -11.40 -0.06 2.12
CA ILE A 45 -10.79 -0.50 0.86
C ILE A 45 -11.77 -1.34 0.05
N GLN A 46 -11.71 -1.25 -1.28
CA GLN A 46 -12.50 -2.08 -2.18
C GLN A 46 -11.88 -2.21 -3.57
N SER A 47 -11.80 -3.44 -4.08
CA SER A 47 -11.36 -3.74 -5.44
C SER A 47 -12.50 -3.56 -6.45
N GLY A 48 -12.13 -3.14 -7.64
CA GLY A 48 -13.05 -3.00 -8.76
C GLY A 48 -12.35 -2.95 -10.11
N TRP A 49 -13.19 -2.75 -11.12
CA TRP A 49 -12.80 -2.58 -12.51
C TRP A 49 -12.91 -1.11 -12.88
N PHE A 50 -11.86 -0.60 -13.53
CA PHE A 50 -11.91 0.66 -14.25
C PHE A 50 -12.21 0.41 -15.73
N ASN A 51 -13.18 1.15 -16.26
CA ASN A 51 -13.56 1.15 -17.67
C ASN A 51 -13.75 2.61 -18.13
N GLY A 52 -13.28 2.95 -19.33
CA GLY A 52 -13.42 4.29 -19.90
C GLY A 52 -12.20 4.72 -20.72
N THR A 53 -11.77 5.98 -20.59
CA THR A 53 -10.64 6.54 -21.34
C THR A 53 -9.61 7.22 -20.44
N LEU A 54 -8.35 7.05 -20.81
CA LEU A 54 -7.19 7.79 -20.30
C LEU A 54 -6.59 8.54 -21.49
N VAL A 55 -6.37 9.84 -21.36
CA VAL A 55 -5.58 10.62 -22.31
C VAL A 55 -4.27 10.96 -21.63
N HIS A 56 -3.15 10.61 -22.23
CA HIS A 56 -1.82 10.99 -21.74
C HIS A 56 -0.99 11.56 -22.88
N GLN A 57 -0.53 12.81 -22.73
CA GLN A 57 0.22 13.54 -23.75
C GLN A 57 -0.49 13.53 -25.13
N GLY A 58 -1.82 13.74 -25.12
CA GLY A 58 -2.66 13.72 -26.32
C GLY A 58 -2.98 12.33 -26.88
N ASN A 59 -2.44 11.25 -26.30
CA ASN A 59 -2.76 9.89 -26.73
C ASN A 59 -3.92 9.32 -25.91
N THR A 60 -5.03 9.02 -26.58
CA THR A 60 -6.18 8.35 -25.96
C THR A 60 -5.95 6.85 -25.89
N ILE A 61 -6.11 6.31 -24.68
CA ILE A 61 -5.99 4.90 -24.33
C ILE A 61 -7.37 4.44 -23.84
N GLU A 62 -7.91 3.39 -24.47
CA GLU A 62 -9.09 2.71 -23.94
C GLU A 62 -8.68 1.91 -22.69
N VAL A 63 -9.38 2.18 -21.59
CA VAL A 63 -9.24 1.43 -20.35
C VAL A 63 -10.41 0.45 -20.29
N LYS A 64 -10.10 -0.85 -20.30
CA LYS A 64 -11.10 -1.91 -20.27
C LYS A 64 -10.73 -2.97 -19.25
N ASP A 65 -11.61 -3.15 -18.26
CA ASP A 65 -11.47 -4.13 -17.19
C ASP A 65 -10.09 -4.09 -16.51
N TRP A 66 -9.55 -2.90 -16.29
CA TRP A 66 -8.33 -2.75 -15.50
C TRP A 66 -8.65 -2.94 -14.03
N TRP A 67 -7.90 -3.79 -13.34
CA TRP A 67 -7.98 -3.86 -11.88
C TRP A 67 -7.58 -2.54 -11.26
N GLY A 68 -8.29 -2.17 -10.21
CA GLY A 68 -7.90 -1.09 -9.33
C GLY A 68 -8.56 -1.21 -7.98
N GLN A 69 -8.13 -0.34 -7.08
CA GLN A 69 -8.68 -0.24 -5.74
C GLN A 69 -9.16 1.18 -5.52
N ARG A 70 -10.33 1.32 -4.90
CA ARG A 70 -10.69 2.56 -4.22
C ARG A 70 -10.45 2.37 -2.73
N ASP A 71 -9.91 3.39 -2.13
CA ASP A 71 -9.73 3.48 -0.70
C ASP A 71 -10.26 4.83 -0.23
N HIS A 72 -10.71 4.89 1.03
CA HIS A 72 -11.16 6.14 1.62
C HIS A 72 -10.90 6.14 3.09
N SER A 73 -10.12 7.12 3.55
CA SER A 73 -9.77 7.28 4.93
C SER A 73 -10.08 8.67 5.47
N TRP A 74 -10.46 8.73 6.74
CA TRP A 74 -10.86 9.96 7.42
C TRP A 74 -10.48 9.92 8.90
N GLY A 75 -10.26 11.09 9.49
CA GLY A 75 -9.82 11.25 10.88
C GLY A 75 -8.54 12.09 11.01
N ILE A 76 -7.89 12.00 12.16
CA ILE A 76 -6.63 12.70 12.48
C ILE A 76 -5.48 11.94 11.82
N ARG A 77 -4.65 12.65 11.05
CA ARG A 77 -3.61 12.06 10.19
C ARG A 77 -2.36 12.93 10.11
N ASP A 78 -1.54 12.91 11.14
CA ASP A 78 -0.17 13.46 11.06
C ASP A 78 0.82 12.38 10.63
N HIS A 79 0.72 11.96 9.36
CA HIS A 79 1.53 10.86 8.81
C HIS A 79 3.03 11.15 8.87
N ALA A 80 3.45 12.43 8.82
CA ALA A 80 4.85 12.82 8.95
C ALA A 80 5.41 12.56 10.36
N ARG A 81 4.56 12.24 11.33
CA ARG A 81 4.92 11.85 12.70
C ARG A 81 4.81 10.37 12.98
N CYS A 82 4.40 9.60 11.99
CA CYS A 82 4.32 8.15 12.12
C CYS A 82 5.63 7.50 11.65
N PRO A 83 6.20 6.54 12.40
CA PRO A 83 7.49 5.95 12.07
C PRO A 83 7.51 5.20 10.74
N MET A 84 6.60 4.25 10.58
CA MET A 84 6.41 3.49 9.34
C MET A 84 4.95 3.06 9.20
N TRP A 85 4.45 3.12 7.97
CA TRP A 85 3.28 2.35 7.58
C TRP A 85 3.49 1.64 6.25
N MET A 86 2.76 0.54 6.10
CA MET A 86 2.59 -0.16 4.85
C MET A 86 1.12 -0.28 4.50
N TRP A 87 0.84 -0.12 3.20
CA TRP A 87 -0.45 -0.43 2.61
C TRP A 87 -0.21 -1.31 1.39
N LEU A 88 -0.68 -2.56 1.46
CA LEU A 88 -0.59 -3.50 0.34
C LEU A 88 -1.97 -3.67 -0.26
N ALA A 89 -2.12 -3.30 -1.53
CA ALA A 89 -3.35 -3.42 -2.30
C ALA A 89 -3.17 -4.51 -3.36
N ILE A 90 -3.32 -5.78 -2.97
CA ILE A 90 -3.04 -6.94 -3.81
C ILE A 90 -4.30 -7.35 -4.58
N GLN A 91 -4.18 -7.48 -5.91
CA GLN A 91 -5.22 -7.90 -6.82
C GLN A 91 -4.92 -9.29 -7.37
N LEU A 92 -5.81 -10.25 -7.12
CA LEU A 92 -5.73 -11.63 -7.60
C LEU A 92 -6.95 -11.95 -8.48
N PRO A 93 -6.94 -12.99 -9.32
CA PRO A 93 -8.08 -13.36 -10.18
C PRO A 93 -9.37 -13.71 -9.43
N ASP A 94 -9.27 -14.10 -8.16
CA ASP A 94 -10.37 -14.53 -7.30
C ASP A 94 -10.77 -13.50 -6.23
N GLY A 95 -10.04 -12.40 -6.09
CA GLY A 95 -10.38 -11.34 -5.12
C GLY A 95 -9.29 -10.29 -4.97
N MET A 96 -9.30 -9.63 -3.82
CA MET A 96 -8.20 -8.78 -3.37
C MET A 96 -7.76 -9.19 -1.96
N ILE A 97 -6.49 -8.96 -1.66
CA ILE A 97 -5.97 -8.95 -0.29
C ILE A 97 -5.52 -7.53 -0.01
N GLY A 98 -6.08 -6.91 1.01
CA GLY A 98 -5.67 -5.59 1.45
C GLY A 98 -5.18 -5.64 2.88
N VAL A 99 -4.08 -4.96 3.19
CA VAL A 99 -3.59 -4.79 4.57
C VAL A 99 -3.08 -3.38 4.78
N TRP A 100 -3.39 -2.83 5.95
CA TRP A 100 -2.73 -1.65 6.51
C TRP A 100 -1.97 -2.06 7.77
N ASN A 101 -0.67 -1.81 7.80
CA ASN A 101 0.23 -2.12 8.90
C ASN A 101 0.99 -0.85 9.34
N TRP A 102 1.08 -0.61 10.64
CA TRP A 102 1.82 0.50 11.25
C TRP A 102 2.76 -0.02 12.32
N GLU A 103 3.99 0.48 12.32
CA GLU A 103 5.02 0.06 13.25
C GLU A 103 5.78 1.24 13.84
N LEU A 104 6.32 1.04 15.05
CA LEU A 104 7.30 1.91 15.69
C LEU A 104 8.70 1.68 15.10
N PRO A 105 9.70 2.55 15.41
CA PRO A 105 11.06 2.41 14.88
C PRO A 105 11.73 1.05 15.11
N ASP A 106 11.39 0.38 16.21
CA ASP A 106 11.91 -0.92 16.60
C ASP A 106 11.14 -2.11 15.99
N GLY A 107 10.17 -1.85 15.12
CA GLY A 107 9.28 -2.86 14.52
C GLY A 107 8.10 -3.24 15.41
N THR A 108 7.91 -2.60 16.57
CA THR A 108 6.74 -2.86 17.41
C THR A 108 5.46 -2.50 16.67
N LEU A 109 4.54 -3.47 16.58
CA LEU A 109 3.25 -3.30 15.92
C LEU A 109 2.37 -2.29 16.66
N VAL A 110 1.85 -1.31 15.93
CA VAL A 110 0.88 -0.33 16.44
C VAL A 110 -0.52 -0.66 15.96
N PHE A 111 -0.66 -0.94 14.67
CA PHE A 111 -1.94 -1.26 14.06
C PHE A 111 -1.75 -2.19 12.87
N ARG A 112 -2.62 -3.19 12.76
CA ARG A 112 -2.68 -4.07 11.61
C ARG A 112 -4.11 -4.49 11.37
N ASP A 113 -4.60 -4.27 10.17
CA ASP A 113 -5.92 -4.74 9.77
C ASP A 113 -6.01 -4.86 8.26
N GLY A 114 -6.92 -5.70 7.81
CA GLY A 114 -7.14 -6.00 6.42
C GLY A 114 -7.95 -7.27 6.24
N ALA A 115 -8.16 -7.68 4.99
CA ALA A 115 -8.96 -8.84 4.66
C ALA A 115 -8.62 -9.39 3.27
N PHE A 116 -8.92 -10.67 3.07
CA PHE A 116 -9.22 -11.19 1.74
C PHE A 116 -10.69 -10.88 1.41
N CYS A 117 -10.93 -10.19 0.31
CA CYS A 117 -12.28 -9.90 -0.19
C CYS A 117 -12.50 -10.64 -1.50
N PRO A 118 -13.40 -11.65 -1.55
CA PRO A 118 -13.55 -12.48 -2.73
C PRO A 118 -14.34 -11.76 -3.83
N ALA A 119 -14.01 -12.03 -5.08
CA ALA A 119 -14.68 -11.49 -6.26
C ALA A 119 -15.99 -12.22 -6.61
N ASN A 120 -16.29 -13.32 -5.93
CA ASN A 120 -17.52 -14.10 -6.12
C ASN A 120 -18.71 -13.57 -5.30
N GLY A 121 -18.54 -12.45 -4.58
CA GLY A 121 -19.58 -11.85 -3.75
C GLY A 121 -19.73 -12.46 -2.35
N GLY A 122 -18.88 -13.41 -1.96
CA GLY A 122 -18.81 -13.90 -0.59
C GLY A 122 -18.31 -12.84 0.40
N ASP A 123 -18.51 -13.07 1.69
CA ASP A 123 -18.11 -12.11 2.72
C ASP A 123 -16.59 -11.97 2.81
N PRO A 124 -16.06 -10.75 3.10
CA PRO A 124 -14.66 -10.57 3.42
C PRO A 124 -14.21 -11.45 4.59
N VAL A 125 -13.01 -12.00 4.49
CA VAL A 125 -12.36 -12.78 5.55
C VAL A 125 -11.23 -11.94 6.15
N PRO A 126 -11.35 -11.47 7.40
CA PRO A 126 -10.32 -10.64 8.01
C PRO A 126 -8.98 -11.34 8.13
N ILE A 127 -7.91 -10.55 8.06
CA ILE A 127 -6.55 -10.98 8.34
C ILE A 127 -6.42 -11.20 9.85
N LYS A 128 -5.98 -12.39 10.23
CA LYS A 128 -5.59 -12.74 11.60
C LYS A 128 -4.11 -12.44 11.85
N THR A 129 -3.23 -12.78 10.92
CA THR A 129 -1.79 -12.52 11.00
C THR A 129 -1.24 -12.12 9.63
N PHE A 130 -0.26 -11.22 9.63
CA PHE A 130 0.48 -10.78 8.45
C PHE A 130 1.97 -10.70 8.82
N THR A 131 2.83 -11.30 8.04
CA THR A 131 4.29 -11.17 8.20
C THR A 131 4.90 -10.84 6.85
N TYR A 132 6.08 -10.24 6.89
CA TYR A 132 6.75 -9.80 5.68
C TYR A 132 8.26 -9.90 5.85
N ASP A 133 8.91 -10.23 4.74
CA ASP A 133 10.35 -10.08 4.51
C ASP A 133 10.49 -9.36 3.17
N LEU A 134 10.34 -8.03 3.22
CA LEU A 134 10.39 -7.15 2.07
C LEU A 134 11.63 -6.27 2.18
N ASN A 135 12.26 -6.01 1.03
CA ASN A 135 13.48 -5.24 0.96
C ASN A 135 13.40 -4.23 -0.20
N TRP A 136 14.02 -3.07 -0.01
CA TRP A 136 14.31 -2.17 -1.13
C TRP A 136 15.33 -2.84 -2.05
N ILE A 137 15.14 -2.68 -3.36
CA ILE A 137 16.05 -3.24 -4.37
C ILE A 137 16.63 -2.16 -5.29
N ASP A 138 17.83 -2.40 -5.80
CA ASP A 138 18.47 -1.59 -6.83
C ASP A 138 18.14 -2.05 -8.25
N GLY A 139 18.71 -1.37 -9.26
CA GLY A 139 18.44 -1.67 -10.68
C GLY A 139 18.90 -3.06 -11.15
N SER A 140 19.68 -3.79 -10.34
CA SER A 140 20.06 -5.18 -10.58
C SER A 140 19.09 -6.18 -9.94
N GLY A 141 18.14 -5.72 -9.14
CA GLY A 141 17.27 -6.56 -8.32
C GLY A 141 17.89 -6.98 -6.99
N SER A 142 19.06 -6.45 -6.63
CA SER A 142 19.74 -6.77 -5.37
C SER A 142 19.20 -5.91 -4.24
N SER A 143 19.13 -6.47 -3.03
CA SER A 143 18.76 -5.70 -1.83
C SER A 143 19.70 -4.52 -1.63
N VAL A 144 19.14 -3.35 -1.33
CA VAL A 144 19.88 -2.11 -1.12
C VAL A 144 19.32 -1.34 0.08
N SER A 145 20.17 -0.60 0.77
CA SER A 145 19.73 0.33 1.82
C SER A 145 18.96 1.50 1.21
N TYR A 146 17.90 1.96 1.88
CA TYR A 146 17.24 3.21 1.51
C TYR A 146 18.14 4.43 1.75
N GLU A 147 19.11 4.33 2.66
CA GLU A 147 19.87 5.48 3.16
C GLU A 147 18.91 6.60 3.62
N ARG A 148 19.24 7.87 3.35
CA ARG A 148 18.38 9.02 3.68
C ARG A 148 17.26 9.23 2.65
N ASP A 149 17.56 9.03 1.37
CA ASP A 149 16.74 9.54 0.26
C ASP A 149 16.37 8.51 -0.81
N GLY A 150 16.79 7.26 -0.64
CA GLY A 150 16.48 6.16 -1.56
C GLY A 150 17.07 6.36 -2.95
N GLU A 151 18.24 7.01 -3.07
CA GLU A 151 18.86 7.32 -4.37
C GLU A 151 19.15 6.07 -5.19
N ALA A 152 19.67 5.01 -4.54
CA ALA A 152 19.99 3.74 -5.19
C ALA A 152 18.77 2.82 -5.38
N VAL A 153 17.63 3.13 -4.75
CA VAL A 153 16.44 2.28 -4.77
C VAL A 153 15.72 2.43 -6.10
N THR A 154 15.38 1.33 -6.74
CA THR A 154 14.55 1.30 -7.96
C THR A 154 13.22 0.59 -7.76
N GLY A 155 13.05 -0.16 -6.67
CA GLY A 155 11.81 -0.87 -6.36
C GLY A 155 11.85 -1.59 -5.02
N MET A 156 10.95 -2.56 -4.88
CA MET A 156 10.83 -3.42 -3.71
C MET A 156 10.64 -4.87 -4.16
N ALA A 157 11.15 -5.82 -3.38
CA ALA A 157 10.90 -7.24 -3.58
C ALA A 157 10.93 -8.01 -2.25
N GLY A 158 10.33 -9.19 -2.24
CA GLY A 158 10.40 -10.11 -1.11
C GLY A 158 9.13 -10.96 -0.96
N HIS A 159 8.89 -11.42 0.25
CA HIS A 159 7.81 -12.33 0.59
C HIS A 159 6.88 -11.73 1.64
N VAL A 160 5.59 -12.05 1.55
CA VAL A 160 4.61 -11.79 2.60
C VAL A 160 3.73 -12.99 2.86
N ASP A 161 3.40 -13.24 4.12
CA ASP A 161 2.47 -14.29 4.52
C ASP A 161 1.23 -13.69 5.15
N PHE A 162 0.09 -14.29 4.86
CA PHE A 162 -1.19 -13.99 5.50
C PHE A 162 -1.77 -15.26 6.13
N GLU A 163 -2.31 -15.11 7.34
CA GLU A 163 -3.28 -16.03 7.94
C GLU A 163 -4.60 -15.27 8.10
N PHE A 164 -5.71 -15.87 7.68
CA PHE A 164 -7.05 -15.30 7.80
C PHE A 164 -7.83 -15.91 8.96
N GLU A 165 -8.88 -15.24 9.44
CA GLU A 165 -9.67 -15.69 10.59
C GLU A 165 -10.35 -17.06 10.38
N ASN A 166 -10.58 -17.47 9.13
CA ASN A 166 -11.13 -18.78 8.81
C ASN A 166 -10.06 -19.90 8.76
N GLY A 167 -8.80 -19.60 9.09
CA GLY A 167 -7.68 -20.53 9.11
C GLY A 167 -7.00 -20.76 7.76
N GLN A 168 -7.43 -20.10 6.68
CA GLN A 168 -6.70 -20.12 5.42
C GLN A 168 -5.39 -19.33 5.54
N THR A 169 -4.38 -19.76 4.80
CA THR A 169 -3.09 -19.07 4.68
C THR A 169 -2.74 -18.84 3.22
N VAL A 170 -1.94 -17.81 2.95
CA VAL A 170 -1.34 -17.59 1.63
C VAL A 170 0.02 -16.90 1.80
N GLY A 171 1.06 -17.51 1.26
CA GLY A 171 2.36 -16.89 1.04
C GLY A 171 2.40 -16.23 -0.34
N ILE A 172 3.07 -15.07 -0.45
CA ILE A 172 3.10 -14.28 -1.68
C ILE A 172 4.51 -13.73 -1.91
N ASP A 173 5.13 -14.17 -3.01
CA ASP A 173 6.33 -13.54 -3.55
C ASP A 173 5.93 -12.32 -4.40
N ALA A 174 6.60 -11.21 -4.17
CA ALA A 174 6.34 -9.95 -4.86
C ALA A 174 7.65 -9.30 -5.32
N THR A 175 7.63 -8.71 -6.50
CA THR A 175 8.70 -7.85 -6.99
C THR A 175 8.10 -6.72 -7.82
N GLY A 176 8.71 -5.54 -7.75
CA GLY A 176 8.16 -4.37 -8.41
C GLY A 176 9.14 -3.21 -8.50
N ARG A 177 8.64 -2.12 -9.05
CA ARG A 177 9.40 -0.87 -9.25
C ARG A 177 8.63 0.32 -8.71
N TRP A 178 9.29 1.45 -8.58
CA TRP A 178 8.64 2.70 -8.20
C TRP A 178 7.43 3.02 -9.09
N ALA A 179 6.29 3.25 -8.45
CA ALA A 179 5.13 3.92 -9.05
C ALA A 179 5.13 5.41 -8.69
N GLN A 180 5.38 5.74 -7.41
CA GLN A 180 5.43 7.13 -6.94
C GLN A 180 6.29 7.26 -5.70
N ARG A 181 7.26 8.18 -5.71
CA ARG A 181 8.03 8.55 -4.51
C ARG A 181 7.32 9.65 -3.72
N TYR A 182 7.33 9.56 -2.40
CA TYR A 182 6.71 10.56 -1.53
C TYR A 182 7.73 11.56 -0.99
N GLY A 183 8.27 12.41 -1.87
CA GLY A 183 9.36 13.37 -1.61
C GLY A 183 9.58 13.85 -0.16
N PRO A 184 8.58 14.45 0.53
CA PRO A 184 8.73 14.96 1.90
C PRO A 184 8.92 13.90 3.00
N VAL A 185 8.57 12.64 2.75
CA VAL A 185 8.72 11.49 3.67
C VAL A 185 9.52 10.38 2.99
N GLY A 186 10.08 9.42 3.71
CA GLY A 186 10.77 8.28 3.08
C GLY A 186 9.77 7.34 2.40
N GLY A 187 10.20 6.70 1.32
CA GLY A 187 9.45 5.65 0.62
C GLY A 187 8.42 6.14 -0.40
N GLY A 188 7.30 5.42 -0.49
CA GLY A 188 6.22 5.67 -1.43
C GLY A 188 5.60 4.38 -1.99
N LEU A 189 4.99 4.51 -3.18
CA LEU A 189 4.27 3.45 -3.88
C LEU A 189 5.17 2.69 -4.85
N ASN A 190 5.06 1.36 -4.83
CA ASN A 190 5.67 0.46 -5.79
C ASN A 190 4.59 -0.32 -6.54
N GLU A 191 4.69 -0.37 -7.86
CA GLU A 191 3.87 -1.27 -8.67
C GLU A 191 4.51 -2.64 -8.73
N MET A 192 3.74 -3.66 -8.34
CA MET A 192 4.23 -5.00 -8.08
C MET A 192 3.56 -6.01 -9.00
N THR A 193 4.32 -7.02 -9.40
CA THR A 193 3.80 -8.32 -9.80
C THR A 193 3.87 -9.26 -8.61
N VAL A 194 2.85 -10.09 -8.41
CA VAL A 194 2.79 -11.02 -7.29
C VAL A 194 2.49 -12.45 -7.75
N GLN A 195 3.04 -13.42 -7.03
CA GLN A 195 2.75 -14.84 -7.18
C GLN A 195 2.52 -15.45 -5.80
N THR A 196 1.37 -16.12 -5.66
CA THR A 196 1.01 -16.85 -4.44
C THR A 196 1.61 -18.26 -4.44
N ASP A 197 1.80 -18.83 -3.25
CA ASP A 197 2.22 -20.23 -3.05
C ASP A 197 1.26 -21.26 -3.65
N ASP A 198 -0.03 -20.93 -3.76
CA ASP A 198 -1.06 -21.75 -4.40
C ASP A 198 -1.18 -21.54 -5.92
N GLY A 199 -0.32 -20.71 -6.52
CA GLY A 199 -0.15 -20.57 -7.96
C GLY A 199 -0.99 -19.48 -8.63
N ARG A 200 -1.76 -18.68 -7.90
CA ARG A 200 -2.37 -17.45 -8.43
C ARG A 200 -1.30 -16.41 -8.73
N VAL A 201 -1.50 -15.67 -9.81
CA VAL A 201 -0.65 -14.55 -10.24
C VAL A 201 -1.50 -13.29 -10.30
N GLY A 202 -0.94 -12.17 -9.87
CA GLY A 202 -1.64 -10.90 -9.78
C GLY A 202 -0.74 -9.69 -9.86
N THR A 203 -1.32 -8.54 -9.55
CA THR A 203 -0.61 -7.27 -9.42
C THR A 203 -0.91 -6.62 -8.08
N ALA A 204 -0.08 -5.70 -7.63
CA ALA A 204 -0.35 -4.94 -6.42
C ALA A 204 0.23 -3.53 -6.48
N ILE A 205 -0.27 -2.66 -5.62
CA ILE A 205 0.50 -1.51 -5.14
C ILE A 205 0.98 -1.81 -3.74
N TYR A 206 2.30 -1.76 -3.54
CA TYR A 206 2.92 -1.82 -2.21
C TYR A 206 3.38 -0.43 -1.83
N GLU A 207 2.70 0.16 -0.87
CA GLU A 207 3.17 1.34 -0.18
C GLU A 207 4.00 0.92 1.02
N CYS A 208 5.21 1.47 1.11
CA CYS A 208 6.01 1.46 2.33
C CYS A 208 6.55 2.87 2.51
N THR A 209 6.10 3.53 3.58
CA THR A 209 6.34 4.95 3.80
C THR A 209 6.68 5.20 5.27
N GLY A 210 7.63 6.11 5.52
CA GLY A 210 8.04 6.46 6.88
C GLY A 210 9.01 7.63 6.89
N ALA A 211 8.97 8.46 7.93
CA ALA A 211 9.86 9.63 8.05
C ALA A 211 10.93 9.45 9.13
N TYR A 212 10.83 8.40 9.96
CA TYR A 212 11.71 8.15 11.10
C TYR A 212 12.60 6.95 10.84
N HIS A 213 13.52 6.71 11.78
CA HIS A 213 14.29 5.48 11.78
C HIS A 213 13.36 4.27 11.80
N HIS A 214 13.61 3.33 10.91
CA HIS A 214 12.98 2.02 10.81
C HIS A 214 13.94 1.11 10.02
N HIS A 215 13.76 -0.22 10.00
CA HIS A 215 14.66 -1.07 9.19
C HIS A 215 14.57 -0.75 7.69
N PHE A 216 13.39 -0.32 7.20
CA PHE A 216 13.22 0.23 5.85
C PHE A 216 13.86 1.61 5.63
N PHE A 217 14.08 2.38 6.71
CA PHE A 217 14.52 3.78 6.68
C PHE A 217 15.63 3.98 7.72
N PRO A 218 16.85 3.50 7.45
CA PRO A 218 17.93 3.49 8.44
C PRO A 218 18.37 4.90 8.85
N ILE A 219 18.23 5.88 7.96
CA ILE A 219 18.52 7.30 8.26
C ILE A 219 17.21 8.08 8.25
N ALA A 220 16.82 8.60 9.42
CA ALA A 220 15.59 9.38 9.57
C ALA A 220 15.63 10.67 8.72
N ARG A 221 14.48 11.02 8.12
CA ARG A 221 14.27 12.29 7.41
C ARG A 221 13.72 13.37 8.33
N ALA A 222 12.86 13.00 9.27
CA ALA A 222 12.35 13.91 10.29
C ALA A 222 13.44 14.18 11.34
N GLU A 223 13.94 15.41 11.38
CA GLU A 223 14.85 15.88 12.43
C GLU A 223 14.02 16.60 13.54
N LYS A 224 14.23 16.24 14.81
CA LYS A 224 13.69 16.89 16.04
C LYS A 224 12.23 16.60 16.44
N LEU A 225 11.92 15.35 16.73
CA LEU A 225 10.77 14.98 17.59
C LEU A 225 11.25 14.11 18.77
N PRO A 226 10.59 14.16 19.94
CA PRO A 226 11.25 13.85 21.21
C PRO A 226 11.70 12.38 21.29
N PRO A 227 12.84 12.11 21.96
CA PRO A 227 13.42 10.77 22.07
C PRO A 227 12.57 9.75 22.85
N ASN A 228 11.38 10.13 23.30
CA ASN A 228 10.48 9.31 24.10
C ASN A 228 9.08 9.31 23.47
N GLY A 229 8.93 8.52 22.40
CA GLY A 229 7.61 7.94 22.08
C GLY A 229 7.04 7.20 23.28
#